data_AF-A0A6B8VQ93-F1
#
_entry.id   AF-A0A6B8VQ93-F1
#
_cell.length_a   1.000
_cell.length_b   1.000
_cell.length_c   1.000
_cell.angle_alpha   90.00
_cell.angle_beta   90.00
_cell.angle_gamma   90.00
#
_symmetry.space_group_name_H-M   'P 1'
#
loop_
_entity.id
_entity.type
_entity.pdbx_description
1 polymer ?
#
loop_
_entity_poly.entity_id
_entity_poly.type
_entity_poly.pdbx_seq_one_letter_code
_entity_poly.pdbx_strand_id
1 'polypeptide(L)'
;MISILPPLGLLLLAAAFQLTPPGPWHRGREGWRGPKHPRDGPEGNTTTALPGWLNSRLDRARGSPKVDRLGVAADISLFAACLRAGLSTGQAASAVAAAAAADTAGHWTSVAALLQVGVDPARAWSAMNDIPGLSELAGLARMSQRSGAAVAEGCERIAETLRSEASDAAQAAAERAGVFIALPLAMCFLPGFIILGLAPVVIGLGTQILNP
;
A
#
# COMPACT_ATOMS: atom_id res chain seq x y z
N MET A 1 15.51 -18.57 55.11
CA MET A 1 16.41 -18.45 53.94
C MET A 1 15.57 -18.14 52.71
N ILE A 2 15.53 -16.85 52.36
CA ILE A 2 15.38 -16.24 51.03
C ILE A 2 14.12 -16.61 50.21
N SER A 3 13.09 -15.78 50.39
CA SER A 3 11.93 -15.63 49.51
C SER A 3 12.35 -15.17 48.10
N ILE A 4 12.16 -16.02 47.09
CA ILE A 4 12.44 -15.74 45.66
C ILE A 4 11.14 -15.43 44.87
N LEU A 5 10.03 -15.15 45.55
CA LEU A 5 8.72 -14.98 44.89
C LEU A 5 8.23 -13.53 44.61
N PRO A 6 9.06 -12.48 44.42
CA PRO A 6 8.56 -11.19 43.91
C PRO A 6 8.69 -10.91 42.38
N PRO A 7 9.46 -11.63 41.51
CA PRO A 7 9.70 -11.12 40.15
C PRO A 7 8.53 -11.38 39.17
N LEU A 8 7.66 -12.36 39.46
CA LEU A 8 6.52 -12.72 38.60
C LEU A 8 5.40 -11.67 38.63
N GLY A 9 5.20 -10.99 39.76
CA GLY A 9 4.17 -9.95 39.91
C GLY A 9 4.47 -8.70 39.08
N LEU A 10 5.76 -8.31 38.99
CA LEU A 10 6.19 -7.18 38.17
C LEU A 10 6.11 -7.49 36.67
N LEU A 11 6.38 -8.74 36.28
CA LEU A 11 6.27 -9.22 34.90
C LEU A 11 4.82 -9.22 34.38
N LEU A 12 3.86 -9.60 35.22
CA LEU A 12 2.44 -9.55 34.86
C LEU A 12 1.89 -8.12 34.80
N LEU A 13 2.36 -7.21 35.67
CA LEU A 13 1.99 -5.79 35.62
C LEU A 13 2.55 -5.08 34.38
N ALA A 14 3.77 -5.41 33.95
CA ALA A 14 4.35 -4.89 32.71
C ALA A 14 3.61 -5.41 31.46
N ALA A 15 3.19 -6.68 31.47
CA ALA A 15 2.37 -7.26 30.40
C ALA A 15 0.99 -6.59 30.31
N ALA A 16 0.38 -6.23 31.45
CA ALA A 16 -0.91 -5.56 31.50
C ALA A 16 -0.86 -4.11 30.97
N PHE A 17 0.24 -3.38 31.20
CA PHE A 17 0.35 -1.97 30.79
C PHE A 17 0.38 -1.79 29.25
N GLN A 18 0.93 -2.76 28.50
CA GLN A 18 0.95 -2.77 27.03
C GLN A 18 -0.43 -2.99 26.38
N LEU A 19 -1.45 -3.38 27.15
CA LEU A 19 -2.82 -3.63 26.68
C LEU A 19 -3.78 -2.44 26.91
N THR A 20 -3.32 -1.33 27.49
CA THR A 20 -4.17 -0.15 27.76
C THR A 20 -4.15 0.79 26.54
N PRO A 21 -5.22 0.88 25.75
CA PRO A 21 -5.22 1.71 24.55
C PRO A 21 -5.23 3.20 24.92
N PRO A 22 -4.47 4.06 24.21
CA PRO A 22 -4.67 5.50 24.30
C PRO A 22 -6.09 5.82 23.82
N GLY A 23 -6.84 6.54 24.67
CA GLY A 23 -8.24 6.87 24.44
C GLY A 23 -8.48 7.57 23.09
N PRO A 24 -9.60 7.27 22.42
CA PRO A 24 -9.88 7.82 21.09
C PRO A 24 -10.22 9.30 21.19
N TRP A 25 -9.34 10.14 20.64
CA TRP A 25 -9.70 11.46 20.16
C TRP A 25 -10.67 11.28 18.99
N HIS A 26 -11.97 11.33 19.27
CA HIS A 26 -12.99 11.39 18.23
C HIS A 26 -12.90 12.74 17.50
N ARG A 27 -12.06 12.82 16.47
CA ARG A 27 -12.14 13.88 15.47
C ARG A 27 -12.98 13.35 14.32
N GLY A 28 -14.22 13.85 14.25
CA GLY A 28 -15.20 13.52 13.23
C GLY A 28 -14.61 13.64 11.83
N ARG A 29 -14.68 12.55 11.06
CA ARG A 29 -14.51 12.59 9.61
C ARG A 29 -15.88 12.54 8.98
N GLU A 30 -16.39 13.72 8.67
CA GLU A 30 -17.49 13.92 7.76
C GLU A 30 -16.99 13.54 6.36
N GLY A 31 -17.12 12.26 6.02
CA GLY A 31 -16.84 11.75 4.68
C GLY A 31 -17.90 12.24 3.71
N TRP A 32 -17.45 12.94 2.67
CA TRP A 32 -18.21 13.26 1.46
C TRP A 32 -19.04 12.05 1.01
N ARG A 33 -20.36 12.09 1.23
CA ARG A 33 -21.31 11.12 0.67
C ARG A 33 -21.66 11.61 -0.73
N GLY A 34 -21.16 10.93 -1.75
CA GLY A 34 -21.67 11.09 -3.11
C GLY A 34 -23.15 10.68 -3.20
N PRO A 35 -23.91 11.15 -4.21
CA PRO A 35 -25.29 10.75 -4.41
C PRO A 35 -25.36 9.24 -4.70
N LYS A 36 -26.13 8.50 -3.91
CA LYS A 36 -26.37 7.06 -4.12
C LYS A 36 -27.15 6.86 -5.42
N HIS A 37 -26.68 5.95 -6.27
CA HIS A 37 -27.39 5.64 -7.52
C HIS A 37 -28.48 4.59 -7.24
N PRO A 38 -29.65 4.67 -7.90
CA PRO A 38 -30.79 3.74 -7.72
C PRO A 38 -30.52 2.25 -8.02
N ARG A 39 -29.27 1.85 -8.29
CA ARG A 39 -28.86 0.49 -8.65
C ARG A 39 -27.85 -0.13 -7.68
N ASP A 40 -27.59 0.51 -6.54
CA ASP A 40 -26.81 -0.08 -5.46
C ASP A 40 -27.62 -1.25 -4.86
N GLY A 41 -27.19 -2.49 -5.16
CA GLY A 41 -27.78 -3.70 -4.58
C GLY A 41 -27.59 -3.76 -3.07
N PRO A 42 -28.29 -4.67 -2.37
CA PRO A 42 -28.18 -4.78 -0.91
C PRO A 42 -26.74 -5.10 -0.52
N GLU A 43 -26.08 -4.20 0.23
CA GLU A 43 -24.75 -4.43 0.79
C GLU A 43 -24.80 -5.67 1.68
N GLY A 44 -24.35 -6.81 1.15
CA GLY A 44 -24.23 -8.08 1.85
C GLY A 44 -23.10 -8.03 2.86
N ASN A 45 -23.35 -7.46 4.05
CA ASN A 45 -22.42 -7.44 5.17
C ASN A 45 -22.60 -8.65 6.11
N THR A 46 -22.74 -9.87 5.57
CA THR A 46 -23.03 -11.07 6.38
C THR A 46 -21.99 -12.17 6.30
N THR A 47 -20.69 -11.85 6.22
CA THR A 47 -19.66 -12.89 6.43
C THR A 47 -18.45 -12.38 7.23
N THR A 48 -18.37 -12.83 8.49
CA THR A 48 -17.26 -12.69 9.47
C THR A 48 -17.04 -11.29 10.08
N ALA A 49 -17.85 -10.97 11.09
CA ALA A 49 -17.70 -9.76 11.90
C ALA A 49 -16.52 -9.89 12.88
N LEU A 50 -15.31 -9.57 12.41
CA LEU A 50 -14.28 -9.05 13.32
C LEU A 50 -14.76 -7.70 13.86
N PRO A 51 -14.49 -7.33 15.13
CA PRO A 51 -14.94 -6.05 15.67
C PRO A 51 -14.38 -4.90 14.82
N GLY A 52 -15.18 -3.87 14.55
CA GLY A 52 -14.87 -2.83 13.56
C GLY A 52 -13.55 -2.07 13.80
N TRP A 53 -13.06 -2.03 15.05
CA TRP A 53 -11.73 -1.50 15.38
C TRP A 53 -10.59 -2.39 14.85
N LEU A 54 -10.79 -3.70 14.83
CA LEU A 54 -9.85 -4.68 14.31
C LEU A 54 -9.84 -4.67 12.78
N ASN A 55 -11.02 -4.58 12.14
CA ASN A 55 -11.12 -4.37 10.69
C ASN A 55 -10.42 -3.06 10.28
N SER A 56 -10.69 -1.96 10.99
CA SER A 56 -10.02 -0.67 10.72
C SER A 56 -8.51 -0.71 10.91
N ARG A 57 -7.98 -1.58 11.78
CA ARG A 57 -6.54 -1.79 11.95
C ARG A 57 -5.95 -2.68 10.86
N LEU A 58 -6.66 -3.74 10.46
CA LEU A 58 -6.26 -4.59 9.34
C LEU A 58 -6.32 -3.83 8.01
N ASP A 59 -7.34 -2.99 7.80
CA ASP A 59 -7.48 -2.12 6.64
C ASP A 59 -6.42 -1.01 6.63
N ARG A 60 -6.08 -0.45 7.79
CA ARG A 60 -4.96 0.51 7.91
C ARG A 60 -3.60 -0.16 7.71
N ALA A 61 -3.45 -1.42 8.13
CA ALA A 61 -2.28 -2.23 7.84
C ALA A 61 -2.21 -2.67 6.36
N ARG A 62 -3.38 -2.84 5.72
CA ARG A 62 -3.54 -3.08 4.27
C ARG A 62 -3.35 -1.82 3.41
N GLY A 63 -3.29 -0.65 4.05
CA GLY A 63 -3.09 0.64 3.39
C GLY A 63 -4.38 1.18 2.75
N SER A 64 -4.57 2.50 2.76
CA SER A 64 -5.58 3.16 1.93
C SER A 64 -5.43 2.71 0.46
N PRO A 65 -6.52 2.71 -0.34
CA PRO A 65 -6.45 2.38 -1.76
C PRO A 65 -5.64 3.47 -2.48
N LYS A 66 -4.32 3.29 -2.45
CA LYS A 66 -3.37 3.95 -3.33
C LYS A 66 -3.54 3.25 -4.66
N VAL A 67 -3.77 4.02 -5.73
CA VAL A 67 -3.88 3.50 -7.11
C VAL A 67 -2.80 2.44 -7.32
N ASP A 68 -3.21 1.26 -7.77
CA ASP A 68 -2.28 0.14 -7.92
C ASP A 68 -1.32 0.45 -9.06
N ARG A 69 -0.05 0.69 -8.73
CA ARG A 69 0.99 1.03 -9.71
C ARG A 69 1.19 -0.08 -10.74
N LEU A 70 1.02 -1.34 -10.35
CA LEU A 70 1.14 -2.47 -11.27
C LEU A 70 -0.06 -2.51 -12.23
N GLY A 71 -1.27 -2.27 -11.72
CA GLY A 71 -2.46 -2.05 -12.55
C GLY A 71 -2.26 -0.93 -13.57
N VAL A 72 -1.77 0.24 -13.13
CA VAL A 72 -1.46 1.36 -14.04
C VAL A 72 -0.40 0.99 -15.07
N ALA A 73 0.67 0.31 -14.68
CA ALA A 73 1.71 -0.13 -15.61
C ALA A 73 1.19 -1.14 -16.64
N ALA A 74 0.28 -2.03 -16.24
CA ALA A 74 -0.38 -2.99 -17.13
C ALA A 74 -1.28 -2.28 -18.14
N ASP A 75 -2.09 -1.31 -17.70
CA ASP A 75 -2.95 -0.49 -18.56
C ASP A 75 -2.13 0.25 -19.63
N ILE A 76 -1.06 0.93 -19.21
CA ILE A 76 -0.17 1.69 -20.11
C ILE A 76 0.54 0.74 -21.10
N SER A 77 0.93 -0.45 -20.65
CA SER A 77 1.57 -1.46 -21.52
C SER A 77 0.60 -2.01 -22.56
N LEU A 78 -0.66 -2.26 -22.16
CA LEU A 78 -1.72 -2.68 -23.07
C LEU A 78 -2.02 -1.58 -24.09
N PHE A 79 -2.09 -0.32 -23.65
CA PHE A 79 -2.26 0.83 -24.55
C PHE A 79 -1.13 0.90 -25.59
N ALA A 80 0.12 0.77 -25.16
CA ALA A 80 1.29 0.75 -26.04
C ALA A 80 1.24 -0.42 -27.04
N ALA A 81 0.83 -1.60 -26.59
CA ALA A 81 0.66 -2.78 -27.44
C ALA A 81 -0.43 -2.55 -28.50
N CYS A 82 -1.56 -1.94 -28.14
CA CYS A 82 -2.61 -1.57 -29.09
C CYS A 82 -2.12 -0.57 -30.14
N LEU A 83 -1.35 0.44 -29.73
CA LEU A 83 -0.79 1.41 -30.69
C LEU A 83 0.21 0.76 -31.65
N ARG A 84 1.06 -0.15 -31.17
CA ARG A 84 1.97 -0.93 -32.03
C ARG A 84 1.23 -1.86 -32.98
N ALA A 85 0.10 -2.41 -32.55
CA ALA A 85 -0.78 -3.20 -33.41
C ALA A 85 -1.52 -2.34 -34.45
N GLY A 86 -1.32 -1.02 -34.46
CA GLY A 86 -1.87 -0.10 -35.45
C GLY A 86 -3.26 0.43 -35.09
N LEU A 87 -3.75 0.21 -33.87
CA LEU A 87 -5.02 0.79 -33.44
C LEU A 87 -4.89 2.31 -33.29
N SER A 88 -5.95 3.04 -33.62
CA SER A 88 -6.04 4.47 -33.32
C SER A 88 -6.06 4.71 -31.80
N THR A 89 -5.67 5.90 -31.36
CA THR A 89 -5.65 6.29 -29.94
C THR A 89 -6.98 6.06 -29.23
N GLY A 90 -8.11 6.36 -29.89
CA GLY A 90 -9.45 6.12 -29.33
C GLY A 90 -9.80 4.63 -29.23
N GLN A 91 -9.43 3.82 -30.23
CA GLN A 91 -9.64 2.37 -30.19
C GLN A 91 -8.75 1.68 -29.14
N ALA A 92 -7.49 2.11 -29.03
CA ALA A 92 -6.58 1.64 -28.00
C ALA A 92 -7.09 1.99 -26.60
N ALA A 93 -7.54 3.23 -26.36
CA ALA A 93 -8.13 3.63 -25.09
C ALA A 93 -9.40 2.82 -24.75
N SER A 94 -10.24 2.53 -25.75
CA SER A 94 -11.43 1.67 -25.58
C SER A 94 -11.08 0.23 -25.26
N ALA A 95 -10.02 -0.32 -25.86
CA ALA A 95 -9.54 -1.67 -25.57
C ALA A 95 -9.01 -1.76 -24.14
N VAL A 96 -8.25 -0.75 -23.69
CA VAL A 96 -7.75 -0.67 -22.32
C VAL A 96 -8.90 -0.50 -21.34
N ALA A 97 -9.90 0.34 -21.63
CA ALA A 97 -11.07 0.53 -20.77
C ALA A 97 -11.80 -0.79 -20.43
N ALA A 98 -11.79 -1.77 -21.34
CA ALA A 98 -12.42 -3.08 -21.12
C ALA A 98 -11.59 -4.02 -20.23
N ALA A 99 -10.28 -3.79 -20.11
CA ALA A 99 -9.33 -4.64 -19.37
C ALA A 99 -8.71 -3.94 -18.15
N ALA A 100 -8.97 -2.64 -17.98
CA ALA A 100 -8.34 -1.80 -16.97
C ALA A 100 -8.70 -2.21 -15.54
N ALA A 101 -7.80 -1.90 -14.62
CA ALA A 101 -8.04 -2.05 -13.20
C ALA A 101 -9.25 -1.20 -12.73
N ALA A 102 -9.93 -1.65 -11.67
CA ALA A 102 -11.19 -1.04 -11.22
C ALA A 102 -11.05 0.45 -10.84
N ASP A 103 -9.87 0.86 -10.39
CA ASP A 103 -9.50 2.23 -10.02
C ASP A 103 -9.25 3.15 -11.24
N THR A 104 -8.82 2.60 -12.37
CA THR A 104 -8.50 3.36 -13.60
C THR A 104 -9.56 3.22 -14.71
N ALA A 105 -10.40 2.19 -14.68
CA ALA A 105 -11.37 1.86 -15.73
C ALA A 105 -12.30 3.02 -16.11
N GLY A 106 -12.78 3.78 -15.12
CA GLY A 106 -13.63 4.97 -15.36
C GLY A 106 -12.91 6.06 -16.14
N HIS A 107 -11.62 6.29 -15.86
CA HIS A 107 -10.80 7.27 -16.57
C HIS A 107 -10.57 6.86 -18.02
N TRP A 108 -10.24 5.59 -18.27
CA TRP A 108 -10.08 5.04 -19.62
C TRP A 108 -11.38 5.09 -20.43
N THR A 109 -12.52 4.77 -19.81
CA THR A 109 -13.83 4.85 -20.46
C THR A 109 -14.16 6.29 -20.85
N SER A 110 -13.90 7.25 -19.96
CA SER A 110 -14.10 8.68 -20.25
C SER A 110 -13.23 9.16 -21.39
N VAL A 111 -11.93 8.82 -21.40
CA VAL A 111 -11.01 9.19 -22.49
C VAL A 111 -11.47 8.58 -23.82
N ALA A 112 -11.80 7.28 -23.83
CA ALA A 112 -12.27 6.59 -25.03
C ALA A 112 -13.54 7.26 -25.60
N ALA A 113 -14.52 7.56 -24.75
CA ALA A 113 -15.74 8.23 -25.16
C ALA A 113 -15.49 9.62 -25.74
N LEU A 114 -14.66 10.44 -25.08
CA LEU A 114 -14.33 11.80 -25.54
C LEU A 114 -13.59 11.78 -26.89
N LEU A 115 -12.64 10.86 -27.07
CA LEU A 115 -11.91 10.71 -28.33
C LEU A 115 -12.81 10.20 -29.47
N GLN A 116 -13.77 9.31 -29.20
CA GLN A 116 -14.71 8.82 -30.21
C GLN A 116 -15.68 9.90 -30.70
N VAL A 117 -16.03 10.86 -29.83
CA VAL A 117 -16.87 12.03 -30.19
C VAL A 117 -16.03 13.14 -30.86
N GLY A 118 -14.72 12.97 -30.98
CA GLY A 118 -13.82 13.94 -31.62
C GLY A 118 -13.50 15.15 -30.74
N VAL A 119 -13.65 15.03 -29.43
CA VAL A 119 -13.21 16.08 -28.49
C VAL A 119 -11.70 16.25 -28.60
N ASP A 120 -11.27 17.51 -28.48
CA ASP A 120 -9.85 17.86 -28.46
C ASP A 120 -9.06 16.92 -27.53
N PRO A 121 -7.98 16.28 -28.00
CA PRO A 121 -7.22 15.33 -27.20
C PRO A 121 -6.69 15.91 -25.90
N ALA A 122 -6.25 17.17 -25.86
CA ALA A 122 -5.76 17.75 -24.60
C ALA A 122 -6.85 17.82 -23.54
N ARG A 123 -8.09 18.05 -23.94
CA ARG A 123 -9.26 17.96 -23.06
C ARG A 123 -9.64 16.52 -22.75
N ALA A 124 -9.59 15.61 -23.72
CA ALA A 124 -9.95 14.21 -23.51
C ALA A 124 -9.08 13.55 -22.41
N TRP A 125 -7.77 13.78 -22.44
CA TRP A 125 -6.82 13.23 -21.48
C TRP A 125 -6.77 13.96 -20.12
N SER A 126 -7.54 15.04 -19.95
CA SER A 126 -7.47 15.88 -18.74
C SER A 126 -7.85 15.13 -17.45
N ALA A 127 -8.77 14.17 -17.54
CA ALA A 127 -9.21 13.34 -16.42
C ALA A 127 -8.09 12.43 -15.85
N MET A 128 -6.99 12.24 -16.59
CA MET A 128 -5.87 11.40 -16.17
C MET A 128 -4.74 12.18 -15.48
N ASN A 129 -4.80 13.52 -15.44
CA ASN A 129 -3.70 14.34 -14.90
C ASN A 129 -3.47 14.15 -13.39
N ASP A 130 -4.48 13.75 -12.62
CA ASP A 130 -4.38 13.62 -11.16
C ASP A 130 -3.86 12.25 -10.72
N ILE A 131 -3.62 11.32 -11.65
CA ILE A 131 -3.18 9.96 -11.37
C ILE A 131 -1.71 9.81 -11.78
N PRO A 132 -0.79 9.53 -10.83
CA PRO A 132 0.61 9.20 -11.16
C PRO A 132 0.70 8.02 -12.14
N GLY A 133 1.59 8.08 -13.14
CA GLY A 133 1.62 7.13 -14.26
C GLY A 133 0.76 7.59 -15.45
N LEU A 134 -0.52 7.85 -15.17
CA LEU A 134 -1.51 8.28 -16.16
C LEU A 134 -1.33 9.76 -16.56
N SER A 135 -0.79 10.59 -15.67
CA SER A 135 -0.48 11.99 -15.93
C SER A 135 0.69 12.16 -16.90
N GLU A 136 1.74 11.33 -16.79
CA GLU A 136 2.84 11.30 -17.76
C GLU A 136 2.35 10.81 -19.13
N LEU A 137 1.49 9.79 -19.13
CA LEU A 137 0.82 9.31 -20.35
C LEU A 137 0.00 10.42 -21.01
N ALA A 138 -0.81 11.16 -20.25
CA ALA A 138 -1.58 12.29 -20.76
C ALA A 138 -0.68 13.38 -21.36
N GLY A 139 0.48 13.64 -20.75
CA GLY A 139 1.52 14.51 -21.31
C GLY A 139 2.04 14.03 -22.66
N LEU A 140 2.41 12.75 -22.77
CA LEU A 140 2.89 12.15 -24.02
C LEU A 140 1.82 12.14 -25.11
N ALA A 141 0.58 11.78 -24.77
CA ALA A 141 -0.53 11.70 -25.70
C ALA A 141 -0.88 13.09 -26.29
N ARG A 142 -0.74 14.16 -25.49
CA ARG A 142 -0.87 15.55 -25.97
C ARG A 142 0.22 15.93 -26.97
N MET A 143 1.46 15.53 -26.72
CA MET A 143 2.58 15.89 -27.60
C MET A 143 2.59 15.11 -28.92
N SER A 144 2.00 13.92 -28.95
CA SER A 144 2.14 13.00 -30.08
C SER A 144 0.97 12.94 -31.04
N GLN A 145 0.30 14.07 -31.26
CA GLN A 145 -0.83 14.25 -32.19
C GLN A 145 -0.59 13.72 -33.62
N ARG A 146 0.65 13.35 -33.97
CA ARG A 146 1.05 12.95 -35.32
C ARG A 146 1.76 11.59 -35.44
N SER A 147 2.13 10.91 -34.35
CA SER A 147 2.82 9.61 -34.45
C SER A 147 2.53 8.67 -33.28
N GLY A 148 1.88 7.53 -33.54
CA GLY A 148 1.57 6.51 -32.54
C GLY A 148 2.79 5.69 -32.07
N ALA A 149 3.82 5.56 -32.91
CA ALA A 149 5.01 4.79 -32.58
C ALA A 149 5.84 5.44 -31.46
N ALA A 150 6.00 6.77 -31.52
CA ALA A 150 6.69 7.53 -30.48
C ALA A 150 5.93 7.52 -29.14
N VAL A 151 4.59 7.48 -29.17
CA VAL A 151 3.77 7.29 -27.96
C VAL A 151 4.01 5.92 -27.35
N ALA A 152 4.00 4.87 -28.18
CA ALA A 152 4.15 3.51 -27.69
C ALA A 152 5.49 3.31 -26.97
N GLU A 153 6.59 3.84 -27.52
CA GLU A 153 7.91 3.81 -26.87
C GLU A 153 7.94 4.63 -25.57
N GLY A 154 7.27 5.79 -25.55
CA GLY A 154 7.10 6.59 -24.34
C GLY A 154 6.31 5.88 -23.23
N CYS A 155 5.25 5.17 -23.61
CA CYS A 155 4.42 4.36 -22.70
C CYS A 155 5.21 3.21 -22.08
N GLU A 156 6.05 2.52 -22.85
CA GLU A 156 6.91 1.45 -22.34
C GLU A 156 7.86 1.95 -21.26
N ARG A 157 8.46 3.13 -21.47
CA ARG A 157 9.34 3.76 -20.48
C ARG A 157 8.61 4.04 -19.17
N ILE A 158 7.39 4.60 -19.25
CA ILE A 158 6.56 4.85 -18.05
C ILE A 158 6.23 3.54 -17.35
N ALA A 159 5.80 2.52 -18.10
CA ALA A 159 5.46 1.22 -17.53
C ALA A 159 6.67 0.56 -16.83
N GLU A 160 7.86 0.68 -17.39
CA GLU A 160 9.09 0.16 -16.80
C GLU A 160 9.46 0.88 -15.50
N THR A 161 9.36 2.22 -15.49
CA THR A 161 9.56 3.01 -14.28
C THR A 161 8.59 2.58 -13.17
N LEU A 162 7.30 2.43 -13.47
CA LEU A 162 6.30 2.00 -12.50
C LEU A 162 6.56 0.60 -11.93
N ARG A 163 7.04 -0.34 -12.75
CA ARG A 163 7.43 -1.68 -12.29
C ARG A 163 8.65 -1.63 -11.38
N SER A 164 9.67 -0.85 -11.73
CA SER A 164 10.86 -0.64 -10.90
C SER A 164 10.49 -0.05 -9.54
N GLU A 165 9.63 0.97 -9.52
CA GLU A 165 9.15 1.55 -8.26
C GLU A 165 8.36 0.56 -7.40
N ALA A 166 7.58 -0.32 -8.04
CA ALA A 166 6.84 -1.36 -7.35
C ALA A 166 7.78 -2.43 -6.75
N SER A 167 8.83 -2.84 -7.47
CA SER A 167 9.84 -3.76 -6.93
C SER A 167 10.62 -3.15 -5.78
N ASP A 168 10.99 -1.88 -5.87
CA ASP A 168 11.72 -1.18 -4.81
C ASP A 168 10.88 -1.09 -3.53
N ALA A 169 9.57 -0.80 -3.69
CA ALA A 169 8.64 -0.77 -2.56
C ALA A 169 8.47 -2.16 -1.91
N ALA A 170 8.41 -3.23 -2.72
CA ALA A 170 8.32 -4.60 -2.21
C ALA A 170 9.59 -5.01 -1.46
N GLN A 171 10.77 -4.65 -1.98
CA GLN A 171 12.06 -4.91 -1.34
C GLN A 171 12.17 -4.19 0.00
N ALA A 172 11.81 -2.91 0.04
CA ALA A 172 11.79 -2.14 1.28
C ALA A 172 10.81 -2.72 2.32
N ALA A 173 9.69 -3.30 1.88
CA ALA A 173 8.76 -3.99 2.77
C ALA A 173 9.36 -5.29 3.33
N ALA A 174 10.08 -6.06 2.50
CA ALA A 174 10.76 -7.29 2.90
C ALA A 174 11.87 -7.03 3.93
N GLU A 175 12.67 -5.98 3.75
CA GLU A 175 13.71 -5.57 4.71
C GLU A 175 13.12 -5.22 6.08
N ARG A 176 12.00 -4.48 6.09
CA ARG A 176 11.30 -4.12 7.33
C ARG A 176 10.68 -5.34 8.01
N ALA A 177 10.20 -6.33 7.25
CA ALA A 177 9.66 -7.57 7.81
C ALA A 177 10.71 -8.35 8.61
N GLY A 178 11.96 -8.38 8.13
CA GLY A 178 13.07 -8.98 8.87
C GLY A 178 13.29 -8.33 10.24
N VAL A 179 13.22 -7.00 10.31
CA VAL A 179 13.33 -6.26 11.58
C VAL A 179 12.15 -6.58 12.50
N PHE A 180 10.92 -6.60 11.98
CA PHE A 180 9.73 -6.93 12.77
C PHE A 180 9.73 -8.35 13.33
N ILE A 181 10.39 -9.30 12.67
CA ILE A 181 10.55 -10.68 13.16
C ILE A 181 11.68 -10.76 14.19
N ALA A 182 12.80 -10.07 13.96
CA ALA A 182 13.95 -10.07 14.86
C ALA A 182 13.69 -9.33 16.18
N LEU A 183 12.88 -8.27 16.17
CA LEU A 183 12.57 -7.45 17.35
C LEU A 183 11.91 -8.25 18.50
N PRO A 184 10.83 -9.03 18.29
CA PRO A 184 10.24 -9.84 19.36
C PRO A 184 11.17 -10.97 19.83
N LEU A 185 12.00 -11.54 18.94
CA LEU A 185 13.02 -12.51 19.32
C LEU A 185 14.08 -11.89 20.23
N ALA A 186 14.62 -10.73 19.86
CA ALA A 186 15.59 -9.99 20.67
C ALA A 186 14.99 -9.60 22.03
N MET A 187 13.73 -9.14 22.05
CA MET A 187 13.02 -8.80 23.28
C MET A 187 12.78 -10.01 24.18
N CYS A 188 12.65 -11.22 23.61
CA CYS A 188 12.51 -12.46 24.36
C CYS A 188 13.87 -13.02 24.83
N PHE A 189 14.94 -12.85 24.05
CA PHE A 189 16.27 -13.37 24.36
C PHE A 189 17.01 -12.51 25.40
N LEU A 190 16.78 -11.19 25.40
CA LEU A 190 17.39 -10.25 26.33
C LEU A 190 17.18 -10.62 27.82
N PRO A 191 15.94 -10.85 28.32
CA PRO A 191 15.72 -11.19 29.73
C PRO A 191 16.30 -12.57 30.07
N GLY A 192 16.20 -13.54 29.17
CA GLY A 192 16.78 -14.88 29.36
C GLY A 192 18.29 -14.82 29.52
N PHE A 193 18.99 -14.08 28.67
CA PHE A 193 20.44 -13.92 28.74
C PHE A 193 20.89 -13.25 30.04
N ILE A 194 20.15 -12.26 30.55
CA ILE A 194 20.47 -11.60 31.82
C ILE A 194 20.38 -12.58 32.99
N ILE A 195 19.29 -13.35 33.06
CA ILE A 195 19.03 -14.29 34.17
C ILE A 195 19.98 -15.48 34.13
N LEU A 196 20.18 -16.08 32.95
CA LEU A 196 20.96 -17.31 32.81
C LEU A 196 22.47 -17.06 32.66
N GLY A 197 22.88 -15.94 32.04
CA GLY A 197 24.28 -15.70 31.67
C GLY A 197 24.96 -14.61 32.51
N LEU A 198 24.38 -13.40 32.53
CA LEU A 198 25.06 -12.23 33.10
C LEU A 198 25.02 -12.19 34.63
N ALA A 199 23.85 -12.45 35.23
CA ALA A 199 23.66 -12.33 36.68
C ALA A 199 24.61 -13.21 37.51
N PRO A 200 24.82 -14.51 37.20
CA PRO A 200 25.74 -15.36 37.97
C PRO A 200 27.19 -14.88 37.91
N VAL A 201 27.63 -14.38 36.74
CA VAL A 201 29.00 -13.91 36.52
C VAL A 201 29.28 -12.63 37.31
N VAL A 202 28.36 -11.66 37.30
CA VAL A 202 28.49 -10.41 38.06
C VAL A 202 28.50 -10.68 39.57
N ILE A 203 27.66 -11.60 40.03
CA ILE A 203 27.63 -12.01 41.44
C ILE A 203 28.97 -12.65 41.84
N GLY A 204 29.48 -13.58 41.05
CA GLY A 204 30.77 -14.25 41.31
C GLY A 204 31.94 -13.26 41.42
N LEU A 205 32.06 -12.32 40.47
CA LEU A 205 33.09 -11.29 40.49
C LEU A 205 32.94 -10.33 41.67
N GLY A 206 31.70 -9.92 41.98
CA GLY A 206 31.41 -9.06 43.13
C GLY A 206 31.85 -9.70 44.45
N THR A 207 31.62 -11.00 44.62
CA THR A 207 32.05 -11.71 45.84
C THR A 207 33.57 -11.83 45.96
N GLN A 208 34.30 -11.95 44.86
CA GLN A 208 35.77 -12.06 44.85
C GLN A 208 36.48 -10.76 45.20
N ILE A 209 35.88 -9.62 44.83
CA ILE A 209 36.45 -8.28 45.11
C ILE A 209 36.04 -7.78 46.50
N LEU A 210 34.86 -8.13 46.98
CA LEU A 210 34.34 -7.70 48.29
C LEU A 210 34.90 -8.53 49.46
N ASN A 211 35.53 -9.67 49.18
CA ASN A 211 36.21 -10.51 50.16
C ASN A 211 37.73 -10.61 49.84
N PRO A 212 38.50 -9.53 50.01
CA PRO A 212 39.96 -9.58 49.93
C PRO A 212 40.58 -10.38 51.08
#